data_AF-A0AAE2RDG6-F1
#
_entry.id   AF-A0AAE2RDG6-F1
#
_cell.length_a   1.000
_cell.length_b   1.000
_cell.length_c   1.000
_cell.angle_alpha   90.00
_cell.angle_beta   90.00
_cell.angle_gamma   90.00
#
_symmetry.space_group_name_H-M   'P 1'
#
loop_
_entity.id
_entity.type
_entity.pdbx_description
1 polymer ?
#
loop_
_entity_poly.entity_id
_entity_poly.type
_entity_poly.pdbx_seq_one_letter_code
_entity_poly.pdbx_strand_id
1 'polypeptide(L)'
;MMDISGATILAGTISGWICFGFGCGSLVFWLWSDNSRLRKDNIESRVRRITAEAALSFAANLPLDDRAEFIWQYHFGGTPAVGYPAWPQFLQARINVELDNRS
;
A
#
# COMPACT_ATOMS: atom_id res chain seq x y z
N MET A 1 -60.39 18.67 13.43
CA MET A 1 -59.65 17.98 12.36
C MET A 1 -58.18 18.17 12.64
N MET A 2 -57.49 17.11 13.05
CA MET A 2 -56.05 17.18 13.35
C MET A 2 -55.27 17.40 12.06
N ASP A 3 -54.28 18.30 12.13
CA ASP A 3 -53.37 18.68 11.05
C ASP A 3 -52.37 17.55 10.73
N ILE A 4 -52.90 16.48 10.13
CA ILE A 4 -52.15 15.27 9.76
C ILE A 4 -51.22 15.57 8.56
N SER A 5 -51.54 16.60 7.78
CA SER A 5 -50.74 17.02 6.62
C SER A 5 -49.41 17.65 7.03
N GLY A 6 -49.38 18.49 8.07
CA GLY A 6 -48.12 19.07 8.56
C GLY A 6 -47.16 18.03 9.15
N ALA A 7 -47.69 17.08 9.94
CA ALA A 7 -46.89 16.05 10.60
C ALA A 7 -46.24 15.05 9.61
N THR A 8 -46.94 14.71 8.53
CA THR A 8 -46.44 13.78 7.49
C THR A 8 -45.32 14.40 6.64
N ILE A 9 -45.42 15.69 6.32
CA ILE A 9 -44.37 16.44 5.59
C ILE A 9 -43.10 16.57 6.45
N LEU A 10 -43.25 16.84 7.75
CA LEU A 10 -42.11 16.92 8.67
C LEU A 10 -41.42 15.56 8.84
N ALA A 11 -42.18 14.47 8.99
CA ALA A 11 -41.61 13.13 9.06
C ALA A 11 -40.86 12.75 7.78
N GLY A 12 -41.44 13.06 6.60
CA GLY A 12 -40.81 12.80 5.30
C GLY A 12 -39.49 13.56 5.10
N THR A 13 -39.42 14.82 5.53
CA THR A 13 -38.17 15.61 5.45
C THR A 13 -37.10 15.08 6.39
N ILE A 14 -37.44 14.73 7.64
CA ILE A 14 -36.50 14.14 8.61
C ILE A 14 -35.95 12.80 8.08
N SER A 15 -36.82 11.90 7.60
CA SER A 15 -36.38 10.63 7.02
C SER A 15 -35.48 10.84 5.79
N GLY A 16 -35.78 11.82 4.94
CA GLY A 16 -34.94 12.19 3.79
C GLY A 16 -33.54 12.64 4.20
N TRP A 17 -33.42 13.51 5.20
CA TRP A 17 -32.13 13.97 5.72
C TRP A 17 -31.33 12.85 6.36
N ILE A 18 -31.98 11.94 7.08
CA ILE A 18 -31.33 10.77 7.67
C ILE A 18 -30.76 9.87 6.56
N CYS A 19 -31.56 9.52 5.55
CA CYS A 19 -31.08 8.71 4.43
C CYS A 19 -29.94 9.38 3.66
N PHE A 20 -30.03 10.69 3.43
CA PHE A 20 -28.96 11.46 2.79
C PHE A 20 -27.68 11.43 3.62
N GLY A 21 -27.77 11.64 4.94
CA GLY A 21 -26.64 11.56 5.85
C GLY A 21 -25.96 10.18 5.85
N PHE A 22 -26.75 9.11 5.89
CA PHE A 22 -26.22 7.75 5.78
C PHE A 22 -25.54 7.51 4.42
N GLY A 23 -26.17 7.92 3.31
CA GLY A 23 -25.59 7.78 1.97
C GLY A 23 -24.24 8.50 1.82
N CYS A 24 -24.16 9.76 2.27
CA CYS A 24 -22.92 10.52 2.27
C CYS A 24 -21.87 9.89 3.20
N GLY A 25 -22.26 9.47 4.41
CA GLY A 25 -21.36 8.82 5.36
C GLY A 25 -20.77 7.53 4.82
N SER A 26 -21.59 6.67 4.21
CA SER A 26 -21.15 5.42 3.57
C SER A 26 -20.19 5.69 2.41
N LEU A 27 -20.45 6.72 1.59
CA LEU A 27 -19.58 7.09 0.49
C LEU A 27 -18.22 7.60 0.98
N VAL A 28 -18.20 8.45 2.02
CA VAL A 28 -16.95 8.93 2.64
C VAL A 28 -16.16 7.77 3.22
N PHE A 29 -16.81 6.84 3.92
CA PHE A 29 -16.15 5.66 4.47
C PHE A 29 -15.55 4.77 3.37
N TRP A 30 -16.29 4.55 2.28
CA TRP A 30 -15.82 3.78 1.15
C TRP A 30 -14.61 4.43 0.48
N LEU A 31 -14.67 5.73 0.19
CA LEU A 31 -13.54 6.49 -0.37
C LEU A 31 -12.31 6.45 0.54
N TRP A 32 -12.50 6.51 1.85
CA TRP A 32 -11.39 6.42 2.80
C TRP A 32 -10.75 5.04 2.79
N SER A 33 -11.55 3.97 2.78
CA SER A 33 -11.06 2.59 2.71
C SER A 33 -10.25 2.35 1.43
N ASP A 34 -10.77 2.78 0.28
CA ASP A 34 -10.10 2.60 -1.00
C ASP A 34 -8.82 3.45 -1.11
N ASN A 35 -8.82 4.69 -0.61
CA ASN A 35 -7.59 5.49 -0.55
C ASN A 35 -6.52 4.84 0.33
N SER A 36 -6.92 4.24 1.45
CA SER A 36 -6.00 3.49 2.32
C SER A 36 -5.39 2.27 1.60
N ARG A 37 -6.22 1.51 0.86
CA ARG A 37 -5.76 0.39 0.04
C ARG A 37 -4.81 0.83 -1.07
N LEU A 38 -5.16 1.88 -1.82
CA LEU A 38 -4.32 2.42 -2.89
C LEU A 38 -2.96 2.90 -2.37
N ARG A 39 -2.92 3.54 -1.18
CA ARG A 39 -1.66 3.92 -0.54
C ARG A 39 -0.80 2.71 -0.21
N LYS A 40 -1.40 1.67 0.36
CA LYS A 40 -0.70 0.42 0.67
C LYS A 40 -0.15 -0.25 -0.58
N ASP A 41 -0.97 -0.39 -1.62
CA ASP A 41 -0.58 -1.03 -2.88
C ASP A 41 0.54 -0.24 -3.58
N ASN A 42 0.49 1.10 -3.53
CA ASN A 42 1.55 1.95 -4.07
C ASN A 42 2.88 1.76 -3.33
N ILE A 43 2.85 1.69 -2.00
CA ILE A 43 4.03 1.42 -1.19
C ILE A 43 4.58 0.03 -1.53
N GLU A 44 3.73 -0.99 -1.57
CA GLU A 44 4.15 -2.36 -1.85
C GLU A 44 4.75 -2.51 -3.25
N SER A 45 4.10 -1.93 -4.28
CA SER A 45 4.61 -1.93 -5.65
C SER A 45 6.00 -1.28 -5.74
N ARG A 46 6.21 -0.18 -5.01
CA ARG A 46 7.51 0.50 -5.01
C ARG A 46 8.56 -0.29 -4.26
N VAL A 47 8.25 -0.85 -3.09
CA VAL A 47 9.16 -1.73 -2.35
C VAL A 47 9.59 -2.88 -3.25
N ARG A 48 8.68 -3.55 -3.96
CA ARG A 48 9.02 -4.62 -4.91
C ARG A 48 10.00 -4.16 -5.99
N ARG A 49 9.76 -2.97 -6.58
CA ARG A 49 10.65 -2.39 -7.58
C ARG A 49 12.04 -2.09 -7.01
N ILE A 50 12.10 -1.44 -5.84
CA ILE A 50 13.36 -1.11 -5.14
C ILE A 50 14.13 -2.37 -4.81
N THR A 51 13.45 -3.42 -4.33
CA THR A 51 14.09 -4.70 -4.03
C THR A 51 14.72 -5.33 -5.28
N ALA A 52 14.03 -5.27 -6.43
CA ALA A 52 14.58 -5.75 -7.69
C ALA A 52 15.80 -4.94 -8.16
N GLU A 53 15.70 -3.60 -8.11
CA GLU A 53 16.81 -2.70 -8.46
C GLU A 53 18.00 -2.88 -7.50
N ALA A 54 17.72 -3.05 -6.20
CA ALA A 54 18.72 -3.34 -5.18
C ALA A 54 19.41 -4.67 -5.45
N ALA A 55 18.66 -5.73 -5.79
CA ALA A 55 19.22 -7.04 -6.10
C ALA A 55 20.21 -6.98 -7.27
N LEU A 56 19.83 -6.28 -8.35
CA LEU A 56 20.71 -6.08 -9.50
C LEU A 56 21.96 -5.27 -9.13
N SER A 57 21.81 -4.20 -8.36
CA SER A 57 22.94 -3.37 -7.93
C SER A 57 23.88 -4.10 -6.97
N PHE A 58 23.35 -4.96 -6.10
CA PHE A 58 24.14 -5.79 -5.21
C PHE A 58 24.93 -6.84 -6.01
N ALA A 59 24.25 -7.53 -6.92
CA ALA A 59 24.85 -8.52 -7.82
C ALA A 59 25.96 -7.91 -8.69
N ALA A 60 25.83 -6.66 -9.12
CA ALA A 60 26.84 -5.95 -9.89
C ALA A 60 28.15 -5.74 -9.11
N ASN A 61 28.08 -5.63 -7.78
CA ASN A 61 29.24 -5.44 -6.91
C ASN A 61 29.87 -6.76 -6.43
N LEU A 62 29.25 -7.91 -6.74
CA LEU A 62 29.81 -9.22 -6.42
C LEU A 62 30.85 -9.65 -7.48
N PRO A 63 31.81 -10.53 -7.09
CA PRO A 63 32.64 -11.26 -8.04
C PRO A 63 31.80 -11.98 -9.10
N LEU A 64 32.37 -12.21 -10.29
CA LEU A 64 31.63 -12.77 -11.43
C LEU A 64 30.98 -14.14 -11.10
N ASP A 65 31.69 -14.97 -10.34
CA ASP A 65 31.26 -16.32 -9.96
C ASP A 65 30.08 -16.29 -8.97
N ASP A 66 30.09 -15.35 -8.03
CA ASP A 66 29.05 -15.19 -7.01
C ASP A 66 27.80 -14.46 -7.53
N ARG A 67 27.94 -13.69 -8.61
CA ARG A 67 26.83 -12.92 -9.19
C ARG A 67 25.71 -13.82 -9.69
N ALA A 68 26.06 -14.89 -10.42
CA ALA A 68 25.09 -15.81 -11.00
C ALA A 68 24.33 -16.57 -9.90
N GLU A 69 25.06 -17.02 -8.88
CA GLU A 69 24.50 -17.72 -7.72
C GLU A 69 23.55 -16.82 -6.92
N PHE A 70 23.95 -15.58 -6.63
CA PHE A 70 23.08 -14.61 -5.96
C PHE A 70 21.78 -14.35 -6.73
N ILE A 71 21.86 -14.11 -8.04
CA ILE A 71 20.68 -13.86 -8.87
C ILE A 71 19.77 -15.09 -8.91
N TRP A 72 20.35 -16.29 -9.02
CA TRP A 72 19.59 -17.54 -8.99
C TRP A 72 18.86 -17.72 -7.67
N GLN A 73 19.56 -17.56 -6.53
CA GLN A 73 18.94 -17.64 -5.20
C GLN A 73 17.85 -16.59 -5.02
N TYR A 74 18.06 -15.37 -5.49
CA TYR A 74 17.07 -14.30 -5.41
C TYR A 74 15.81 -14.59 -6.25
N HIS A 75 15.96 -15.13 -7.47
CA HIS A 75 14.83 -15.37 -8.36
C HIS A 75 14.02 -16.64 -8.04
N PHE A 76 14.68 -17.71 -7.58
CA PHE A 76 14.06 -19.02 -7.39
C PHE A 76 13.73 -19.33 -5.93
N GLY A 77 13.73 -18.33 -5.04
CA GLY A 77 13.32 -18.49 -3.65
C GLY A 77 14.36 -19.17 -2.75
N GLY A 78 15.63 -19.07 -3.12
CA GLY A 78 16.74 -19.34 -2.20
C GLY A 78 16.78 -18.32 -1.06
N THR A 79 17.73 -18.50 -0.14
CA THR A 79 17.93 -17.60 1.01
C THR A 79 19.20 -16.78 0.82
N PRO A 80 19.20 -15.73 -0.04
CA PRO A 80 20.39 -14.91 -0.27
C PRO A 80 20.92 -14.25 1.00
N ALA A 81 20.09 -14.06 2.03
CA ALA A 81 20.53 -13.59 3.35
C ALA A 81 21.51 -14.54 4.08
N VAL A 82 21.50 -15.84 3.75
CA VAL A 82 22.38 -16.84 4.36
C VAL A 82 23.73 -16.87 3.66
N GLY A 83 23.75 -16.83 2.32
CA GLY A 83 24.99 -16.77 1.53
C GLY A 83 25.64 -15.39 1.50
N TYR A 84 24.84 -14.32 1.61
CA TYR A 84 25.26 -12.93 1.47
C TYR A 84 24.75 -12.09 2.65
N PRO A 85 25.44 -12.10 3.80
CA PRO A 85 24.96 -11.44 5.03
C PRO A 85 24.84 -9.91 4.91
N ALA A 86 25.52 -9.30 3.94
CA ALA A 86 25.40 -7.87 3.63
C ALA A 86 24.10 -7.52 2.88
N TRP A 87 23.44 -8.50 2.23
CA TRP A 87 22.25 -8.27 1.41
C TRP A 87 21.08 -7.65 2.19
N PRO A 88 20.66 -8.17 3.36
CA PRO A 88 19.54 -7.59 4.11
C PRO A 88 19.79 -6.14 4.54
N GLN A 89 21.03 -5.82 4.94
CA GLN A 89 21.42 -4.48 5.37
C GLN A 89 21.41 -3.50 4.19
N PHE A 90 21.96 -3.93 3.04
CA PHE A 90 21.94 -3.15 1.80
C PHE A 90 20.52 -2.89 1.31
N LEU A 91 19.67 -3.92 1.30
CA LEU A 91 18.27 -3.80 0.90
C LEU A 91 17.51 -2.83 1.83
N GLN A 92 17.67 -2.97 3.14
CA GLN A 92 17.00 -2.11 4.12
C GLN A 92 17.43 -0.64 3.95
N ALA A 93 18.72 -0.38 3.73
CA ALA A 93 19.22 0.97 3.49
C ALA A 93 18.59 1.59 2.21
N ARG A 94 18.47 0.82 1.14
CA ARG A 94 17.84 1.28 -0.12
C ARG A 94 16.35 1.56 0.05
N ILE A 95 15.64 0.70 0.80
CA ILE A 95 14.22 0.90 1.11
C ILE A 95 14.03 2.17 1.96
N ASN A 96 14.85 2.36 3.01
CA ASN A 96 14.74 3.53 3.88
C ASN A 96 14.95 4.84 3.11
N VAL A 97 16.00 4.93 2.29
CA VAL A 97 16.28 6.13 1.48
C VAL A 97 15.11 6.49 0.55
N GLU A 98 14.52 5.49 -0.10
CA GLU A 98 13.42 5.72 -1.06
C GLU A 98 12.07 6.02 -0.37
N LEU A 99 11.91 5.60 0.89
CA LEU A 99 10.78 5.98 1.73
C LEU A 99 10.97 7.38 2.34
N ASP A 100 12.20 7.74 2.72
CA ASP A 100 12.56 9.04 3.32
C ASP A 100 12.51 10.18 2.30
N ASN A 101 12.85 9.95 1.03
CA ASN A 101 12.71 10.93 -0.07
C ASN A 101 11.26 11.40 -0.36
N ARG A 102 10.28 11.03 0.49
CA ARG A 102 8.87 11.41 0.36
C ARG A 102 8.32 12.28 1.49
N SER A 103 9.07 12.54 2.55
CA SER A 103 8.66 13.50 3.59
C SER A 103 8.83 14.93 3.10
#